data_AF-A0A0F9KC06-F1
#
_entry.id   AF-A0A0F9KC06-F1
#
_cell.length_a   1.000
_cell.length_b   1.000
_cell.length_c   1.000
_cell.angle_alpha   90.00
_cell.angle_beta   90.00
_cell.angle_gamma   90.00
#
_symmetry.space_group_name_H-M   'P 1'
#
loop_
_entity.id
_entity.type
_entity.pdbx_description
1 polymer ?
#
loop_
_entity_poly.entity_id
_entity_poly.type
_entity_poly.pdbx_seq_one_letter_code
_entity_poly.pdbx_strand_id
1 'polypeptide(L)'
;MSDDNGKKPRIDIINEKIKELEVDKEAHKEELTKLYNEKISLGPKEPDSWKVAEIWIKEGQLMLDASPEFWMDKLRALGVLEMCKDIVKEFKQQKPQIITGKESSQFMNKLNRIKNRTKGMFGGK
;
A
#
# COMPACT_ATOMS: atom_id res chain seq x y z
N MET A 1 -2.44 -1.20 40.88
CA MET A 1 -2.71 -2.61 40.58
C MET A 1 -4.16 -2.68 40.10
N SER A 2 -4.35 -2.91 38.81
CA SER A 2 -5.68 -3.12 38.21
C SER A 2 -5.55 -4.39 37.38
N ASP A 3 -6.26 -5.43 37.81
CA ASP A 3 -6.18 -6.77 37.26
C ASP A 3 -6.79 -6.83 35.86
N ASP A 4 -5.97 -6.57 34.84
CA ASP A 4 -6.35 -6.72 33.43
C ASP A 4 -6.27 -8.21 33.05
N ASN A 5 -7.23 -8.98 33.56
CA ASN A 5 -7.39 -10.39 33.24
C ASN A 5 -7.65 -10.52 31.73
N GLY A 6 -6.68 -11.10 31.01
CA GLY A 6 -6.70 -11.41 29.58
C GLY A 6 -7.83 -12.35 29.13
N LYS A 7 -9.07 -11.89 29.28
CA LYS A 7 -10.26 -12.55 28.73
C LYS A 7 -10.39 -12.16 27.26
N LYS A 8 -10.40 -13.17 26.39
CA LYS A 8 -10.68 -13.00 24.96
C LYS A 8 -11.97 -12.16 24.79
N PRO A 9 -11.99 -11.19 23.86
CA PRO A 9 -13.20 -10.45 23.50
C PRO A 9 -14.37 -11.39 23.22
N ARG A 10 -15.58 -11.05 23.71
CA ARG A 10 -16.79 -11.87 23.53
C ARG A 10 -17.06 -12.21 22.06
N ILE A 11 -16.74 -11.28 21.15
CA ILE A 11 -16.88 -11.44 19.70
C ILE A 11 -15.97 -12.55 19.15
N ASP A 12 -14.76 -12.70 19.68
CA ASP A 12 -13.80 -13.72 19.23
C ASP A 12 -14.25 -15.12 19.68
N ILE A 13 -14.83 -15.22 20.87
CA ILE A 13 -15.44 -16.46 21.38
C ILE A 13 -16.63 -16.89 20.51
N ILE A 14 -17.46 -15.93 20.09
CA ILE A 14 -18.61 -16.21 19.20
C ILE A 14 -18.12 -16.64 17.81
N ASN A 15 -17.07 -16.01 17.27
CA ASN A 15 -16.50 -16.40 15.98
C ASN A 15 -15.88 -17.80 16.01
N GLU A 16 -15.15 -18.15 17.08
CA GLU A 16 -14.60 -19.51 17.27
C GLU A 16 -15.73 -20.55 17.32
N LYS A 17 -16.80 -20.29 18.08
CA LYS A 17 -17.96 -21.18 18.16
C LYS A 17 -18.74 -21.31 16.85
N ILE A 18 -18.94 -20.22 16.12
CA ILE A 18 -19.57 -20.28 14.79
C ILE A 18 -18.73 -21.16 13.87
N LYS A 19 -17.40 -21.00 13.86
CA LYS A 19 -16.50 -21.79 13.03
C LYS A 19 -16.52 -23.29 13.36
N GLU A 20 -16.66 -23.65 14.63
CA GLU A 20 -16.82 -25.04 15.08
C GLU A 20 -18.17 -25.62 14.65
N LEU A 21 -19.26 -24.88 14.86
CA LEU A 21 -20.62 -25.34 14.54
C LEU A 21 -20.94 -25.30 13.04
N GLU A 22 -20.17 -24.54 12.24
CA GLU A 22 -20.29 -24.52 10.78
C GLU A 22 -19.77 -25.80 10.11
N VAL A 23 -19.09 -26.68 10.83
CA VAL A 23 -18.67 -28.00 10.32
C VAL A 23 -19.88 -28.92 10.12
N ASP A 24 -20.93 -28.77 10.95
CA ASP A 24 -22.18 -29.51 10.86
C ASP A 24 -23.39 -28.56 10.94
N LYS A 25 -23.57 -27.77 9.87
CA LYS A 25 -24.55 -26.68 9.79
C LYS A 25 -25.99 -27.15 9.97
N GLU A 26 -26.30 -28.38 9.58
CA GLU A 26 -27.66 -28.92 9.62
C GLU A 26 -28.05 -29.37 11.02
N ALA A 27 -27.11 -29.93 11.80
CA ALA A 27 -27.35 -30.28 13.20
C ALA A 27 -27.48 -29.05 14.12
N HIS A 28 -26.74 -27.97 13.83
CA HIS A 28 -26.61 -26.81 14.73
C HIS A 28 -27.26 -25.51 14.23
N LYS A 29 -28.20 -25.61 13.28
CA LYS A 29 -28.82 -24.46 12.61
C LYS A 29 -29.44 -23.44 13.57
N GLU A 30 -30.14 -23.88 14.61
CA GLU A 30 -30.78 -22.99 15.58
C GLU A 30 -29.74 -22.26 16.47
N GLU A 31 -28.68 -22.96 16.86
CA GLU A 31 -27.61 -22.42 17.69
C GLU A 31 -26.74 -21.42 16.90
N LEU A 32 -26.43 -21.74 15.64
CA LEU A 32 -25.79 -20.83 14.70
C LEU A 32 -26.61 -19.55 14.52
N THR A 33 -27.92 -19.67 14.33
CA THR A 33 -28.80 -18.50 14.16
C THR A 33 -28.76 -17.58 15.38
N LYS A 34 -28.76 -18.14 16.60
CA LYS A 34 -28.62 -17.36 17.84
C LYS A 34 -27.27 -16.65 17.92
N LEU A 35 -26.17 -17.34 17.58
CA LEU A 35 -24.83 -16.76 17.60
C LEU A 35 -24.66 -15.66 16.55
N TYR A 36 -25.26 -15.79 15.36
CA TYR A 36 -25.26 -14.73 14.35
C TYR A 36 -26.05 -13.50 14.84
N ASN A 37 -27.21 -13.69 15.47
CA ASN A 37 -27.98 -12.59 16.04
C ASN A 37 -27.24 -11.90 17.19
N GLU A 38 -26.56 -12.67 18.06
CA GLU A 38 -25.70 -12.12 19.13
C GLU A 38 -24.55 -11.31 18.52
N LYS A 39 -23.89 -11.84 17.48
CA LYS A 39 -22.82 -11.14 16.73
C LYS A 39 -23.31 -9.83 16.12
N ILE A 40 -24.52 -9.79 15.55
CA ILE A 40 -25.12 -8.57 15.00
C ILE A 40 -25.42 -7.56 16.11
N SER A 41 -25.91 -8.03 17.26
CA SER A 41 -26.23 -7.16 18.42
C SER A 41 -25.01 -6.52 19.07
N LEU A 42 -23.84 -7.17 18.97
CA LEU A 42 -22.58 -6.63 19.48
C LEU A 42 -22.02 -5.48 18.65
N GLY A 43 -22.63 -5.20 17.49
CA GLY A 43 -22.23 -4.12 16.59
C GLY A 43 -20.89 -4.39 15.90
N PRO A 44 -20.57 -3.60 14.86
CA PRO A 44 -19.26 -3.64 14.24
C PRO A 44 -18.21 -3.22 15.28
N LYS A 45 -17.19 -4.05 15.49
CA LYS A 45 -16.01 -3.67 16.27
C LYS A 45 -15.43 -2.41 15.64
N GLU A 46 -15.29 -1.33 16.41
CA GLU A 46 -14.58 -0.15 15.94
C GLU A 46 -13.18 -0.60 15.50
N PRO A 47 -12.73 -0.25 14.28
CA PRO A 47 -11.46 -0.74 13.77
C PRO A 47 -10.33 -0.24 14.67
N ASP A 48 -9.55 -1.18 15.24
CA ASP A 48 -8.41 -0.91 16.14
C ASP A 48 -7.33 -0.02 15.47
N SER A 49 -7.40 0.17 14.16
CA SER A 49 -6.65 1.18 13.44
C SER A 49 -7.48 1.76 12.29
N TRP A 50 -7.43 3.07 12.08
CA TRP A 50 -8.06 3.75 10.93
C TRP A 50 -7.39 3.42 9.58
N LYS A 51 -6.47 2.45 9.54
CA LYS A 51 -5.76 2.03 8.33
C LYS A 51 -6.66 1.09 7.53
N VAL A 52 -7.37 1.66 6.57
CA VAL A 52 -8.31 0.94 5.69
C VAL A 52 -7.67 0.47 4.37
N ALA A 53 -6.56 1.11 3.97
CA ALA A 53 -5.80 0.77 2.78
C ALA A 53 -4.33 1.17 2.94
N GLU A 54 -3.44 0.43 2.28
CA GLU A 54 -2.01 0.66 2.20
C GLU A 54 -1.55 0.61 0.75
N ILE A 55 -0.74 1.59 0.35
CA ILE A 55 -0.19 1.70 -1.00
C ILE A 55 1.33 1.56 -0.88
N TRP A 56 1.90 0.64 -1.64
CA TRP A 56 3.35 0.50 -1.73
C TRP A 56 3.79 0.27 -3.18
N ILE A 57 5.04 0.64 -3.47
CA ILE A 57 5.67 0.43 -4.77
C ILE A 57 6.73 -0.64 -4.61
N LYS A 58 6.62 -1.73 -5.37
CA LYS A 58 7.59 -2.83 -5.39
C LYS A 58 7.93 -3.16 -6.84
N GLU A 59 9.22 -3.21 -7.17
CA GLU A 59 9.70 -3.59 -8.51
C GLU A 59 9.09 -2.74 -9.66
N GLY A 60 8.81 -1.46 -9.39
CA GLY A 60 8.18 -0.56 -10.37
C GLY A 60 6.67 -0.80 -10.57
N GLN A 61 6.06 -1.67 -9.77
CA GLN A 61 4.62 -1.88 -9.73
C GLN A 61 4.02 -1.20 -8.50
N LEU A 62 2.92 -0.50 -8.70
CA LEU A 62 2.11 0.04 -7.61
C LEU A 62 1.13 -1.03 -7.15
N MET A 63 1.13 -1.29 -5.86
CA MET A 63 0.28 -2.29 -5.21
C MET A 63 -0.60 -1.58 -4.18
N LEU A 64 -1.85 -2.02 -4.09
CA LEU A 64 -2.85 -1.53 -3.13
C LEU A 64 -3.33 -2.74 -2.33
N ASP A 65 -3.03 -2.75 -1.04
CA ASP A 65 -3.57 -3.71 -0.08
C ASP A 65 -4.64 -3.02 0.76
N ALA A 66 -5.84 -3.58 0.81
CA ALA A 66 -6.97 -2.93 1.44
C ALA A 66 -7.93 -3.96 2.04
N SER A 67 -8.53 -3.60 3.17
CA SER A 67 -9.47 -4.47 3.86
C SER A 67 -10.78 -4.64 3.05
N PRO A 68 -11.55 -5.73 3.24
CA PRO A 68 -12.83 -5.88 2.56
C PRO A 68 -13.80 -4.70 2.76
N GLU A 69 -13.77 -4.09 3.95
CA GLU A 69 -14.61 -2.94 4.32
C GLU A 69 -14.28 -1.69 3.50
N PHE A 70 -13.02 -1.51 3.12
CA PHE A 70 -12.61 -0.43 2.23
C PHE A 70 -13.33 -0.50 0.87
N TRP A 71 -13.52 -1.70 0.33
CA TRP A 71 -14.21 -1.90 -0.95
C TRP A 71 -15.73 -1.67 -0.88
N MET A 72 -16.29 -1.71 0.33
CA MET A 72 -17.71 -1.42 0.56
C MET A 72 -18.00 0.08 0.48
N ASP A 73 -17.03 0.93 0.86
CA ASP A 73 -17.09 2.39 0.66
C ASP A 73 -16.63 2.77 -0.76
N LYS A 74 -17.56 2.61 -1.72
CA LYS A 74 -17.30 2.80 -3.16
C LYS A 74 -16.70 4.17 -3.50
N LEU A 75 -17.14 5.24 -2.84
CA LEU A 75 -16.65 6.60 -3.15
C LEU A 75 -15.20 6.77 -2.72
N ARG A 76 -14.87 6.30 -1.51
CA ARG A 76 -13.49 6.34 -1.00
C ARG A 76 -12.57 5.45 -1.84
N ALA A 77 -13.01 4.25 -2.18
CA ALA A 77 -12.25 3.33 -3.02
C ALA A 77 -11.95 3.93 -4.40
N LEU A 78 -12.94 4.57 -5.04
CA LEU A 78 -12.75 5.25 -6.33
C LEU A 78 -11.69 6.36 -6.26
N GLY A 79 -11.76 7.22 -5.24
CA GLY A 79 -10.78 8.30 -5.07
C GLY A 79 -9.35 7.79 -4.89
N VAL A 80 -9.16 6.73 -4.10
CA VAL A 80 -7.85 6.10 -3.90
C VAL A 80 -7.33 5.46 -5.20
N LEU A 81 -8.19 4.76 -5.94
CA LEU A 81 -7.81 4.17 -7.22
C LEU A 81 -7.41 5.22 -8.26
N GLU A 82 -8.08 6.38 -8.26
CA GLU A 82 -7.74 7.49 -9.14
C GLU A 82 -6.38 8.10 -8.77
N MET A 83 -6.13 8.30 -7.48
CA MET A 83 -4.81 8.72 -6.98
C MET A 83 -3.69 7.74 -7.41
N CYS A 84 -3.94 6.42 -7.30
CA CYS A 84 -3.01 5.39 -7.76
C CYS A 84 -2.70 5.51 -9.27
N LYS A 85 -3.72 5.82 -10.09
CA LYS A 85 -3.52 6.03 -11.53
C LYS A 85 -2.64 7.25 -11.81
N ASP A 86 -2.83 8.34 -11.06
CA ASP A 86 -2.04 9.55 -11.25
C ASP A 86 -0.58 9.37 -10.85
N ILE A 87 -0.30 8.66 -9.74
CA ILE A 87 1.06 8.26 -9.37
C ILE A 87 1.74 7.49 -10.51
N VAL A 88 1.02 6.53 -11.13
CA VAL A 88 1.57 5.75 -12.24
C VAL A 88 1.80 6.62 -13.49
N LYS A 89 0.94 7.60 -13.77
CA LYS A 89 1.14 8.54 -14.89
C LYS A 89 2.39 9.39 -14.69
N GLU A 90 2.57 9.97 -13.50
CA GLU A 90 3.76 10.76 -13.17
C GLU A 90 5.04 9.93 -13.28
N PHE A 91 5.01 8.69 -12.79
CA PHE A 91 6.16 7.79 -12.91
C PHE A 91 6.50 7.45 -14.37
N LYS A 92 5.49 7.22 -15.22
CA LYS A 92 5.69 6.97 -16.67
C LYS A 92 6.22 8.18 -17.43
N GLN A 93 5.96 9.40 -16.96
CA GLN A 93 6.49 10.62 -17.58
C GLN A 93 8.00 10.79 -17.31
N GLN A 94 8.52 10.22 -16.21
CA GLN A 94 9.95 10.08 -15.97
C GLN A 94 10.54 8.93 -16.79
N LYS A 95 10.45 8.99 -18.13
CA LYS A 95 11.32 8.17 -18.97
C LYS A 95 12.78 8.57 -18.68
N PRO A 96 13.74 7.63 -18.61
CA PRO A 96 15.14 7.98 -18.52
C PRO A 96 15.46 8.91 -19.70
N GLN A 97 16.02 10.08 -19.42
CA GLN A 97 16.59 10.91 -20.48
C GLN A 97 17.71 10.08 -21.12
N ILE A 98 17.41 9.47 -22.26
CA ILE A 98 18.42 8.87 -23.11
C ILE A 98 19.22 10.06 -23.62
N ILE A 99 20.35 10.35 -22.97
CA ILE A 99 21.37 11.25 -23.49
C ILE A 99 21.87 10.57 -24.76
N THR A 100 21.25 10.88 -25.89
CA THR A 100 21.71 10.41 -27.19
C THR A 100 23.12 10.96 -27.39
N GLY A 101 24.06 10.09 -27.78
CA GLY A 101 25.51 10.36 -27.77
C GLY A 101 25.98 11.62 -28.52
N LYS A 102 25.11 12.29 -29.27
CA LYS A 102 25.38 13.61 -29.88
C LYS A 102 25.65 14.70 -28.83
N GLU A 103 24.94 14.71 -27.70
CA GLU A 103 25.14 15.71 -26.64
C GLU A 103 26.37 15.41 -25.76
N SER A 104 26.67 14.12 -25.55
CA SER A 104 27.87 13.68 -24.81
C SER A 104 29.16 14.06 -25.54
N SER A 105 29.15 14.05 -26.89
CA SER A 105 30.25 14.54 -27.72
C SER A 105 30.46 16.04 -27.58
N GLN A 106 29.39 16.84 -27.50
CA GLN A 106 29.48 18.28 -27.26
C GLN A 106 30.03 18.63 -25.87
N PHE A 107 29.63 17.89 -24.83
CA PHE A 107 30.16 18.08 -23.47
C PHE A 107 31.64 17.69 -23.35
N MET A 108 32.05 16.55 -23.95
CA MET A 108 33.46 16.12 -24.01
C MET A 108 34.32 17.12 -24.79
N ASN A 109 33.82 17.64 -25.91
CA ASN A 109 34.50 18.67 -26.69
C ASN A 109 34.64 20.00 -25.92
N LYS A 110 33.66 20.37 -25.09
CA LYS A 110 33.72 21.58 -24.25
C LYS A 110 34.72 21.45 -23.11
N LEU A 111 34.81 20.27 -22.48
CA LEU A 111 35.79 19.94 -21.44
C LEU A 111 37.23 19.89 -21.98
N ASN A 112 37.45 19.28 -23.16
CA ASN A 112 38.76 19.26 -23.80
C ASN A 112 39.22 20.66 -24.22
N ARG A 113 38.30 21.56 -24.59
CA ARG A 113 38.61 22.96 -24.93
C ARG A 113 39.06 23.78 -23.72
N ILE A 114 38.49 23.53 -22.54
CA ILE A 114 38.89 24.19 -21.29
C ILE A 114 40.25 23.67 -20.80
N LYS A 115 40.49 22.37 -20.89
CA LYS A 115 41.79 21.74 -20.55
C LYS A 115 42.94 22.24 -21.43
N ASN A 116 42.68 22.50 -22.71
CA ASN A 116 43.70 23.03 -23.63
C ASN A 116 43.95 24.54 -23.44
N ARG A 117 43.02 25.28 -22.82
CA ARG A 117 43.19 26.72 -22.52
C ARG A 117 44.04 26.98 -21.28
N THR A 118 43.97 26.10 -20.28
CA THR A 118 44.77 26.22 -19.05
C THR A 118 46.19 25.66 -19.19
N LYS A 119 46.43 24.73 -20.11
CA LYS A 119 47.77 24.18 -20.39
C LYS A 119 48.69 25.14 -21.15
N GLY A 120 48.13 26.16 -21.81
CA GLY A 120 48.88 27.21 -22.52
C GLY A 120 49.34 28.39 -21.67
N MET A 121 48.89 28.51 -20.41
CA MET A 121 49.24 29.63 -19.51
C MET A 121 50.33 29.28 -18.48
N PHE A 122 50.76 28.02 -18.39
CA PHE A 122 51.84 27.56 -17.48
C PHE A 122 52.93 26.76 -18.20
N GLY A 123 53.07 26.93 -19.52
CA GLY A 123 54.18 26.40 -20.32
C GLY A 123 55.27 27.44 -20.51
N GLY A 124 55.74 28.04 -19.42
CA GLY A 124 56.96 28.84 -19.41
C GLY A 124 58.14 27.95 -19.04
N LYS A 125 58.91 27.56 -20.07
CA LYS A 125 60.38 27.50 -20.08
C LYS A 125 60.86 27.12 -21.48
#